data_AF-A0ABD5YS09-F1
#
_entry.id   AF-A0ABD5YS09-F1
#
_cell.length_a   1.000
_cell.length_b   1.000
_cell.length_c   1.000
_cell.angle_alpha   90.00
_cell.angle_beta   90.00
_cell.angle_gamma   90.00
#
_symmetry.space_group_name_H-M   'P 1'
#
loop_
_entity.id
_entity.type
_entity.pdbx_description
1 polymer ?
#
loop_
_entity_poly.entity_id
_entity_poly.type
_entity_poly.pdbx_seq_one_letter_code
_entity_poly.pdbx_strand_id
1 'polypeptide(L)'
;MGFSAKENALVYLLCWIGALAVLLDQRLLVARYRDREWLAVAVDNSKRVIDGLSRHRTALLAGLVEFLIISVMFYAPRKNGSIHVSETNVGLNAITNPSLLFDVVVESTAGSFSSLYSFWVVGGRAEHAYLPYLGDLLLTIGYGSVALCLLALIGFLVNRYAADQPRPIVTFTFAWGVASLIGYPLITDIKAPWAAVHVVLPLAVPAAVGAGVIVRKTYGAVTARRWANAGVLGLVLLLASTQVVGMAVHSVYLEPQSPDNELVQYAQPTDDIHPTVHEIEQIAQKEDEGTDVLIYGSPLVKGNPIYNKPSCTRNEGWFDTLPLPWYLVRSEATVACAESESDLNAINGTPPVIITQAEHVTKNESGQTVTVPTVPDELKTRFEGYDTRIKRIRTSDTDIVFLIDRNELQGTQNASQMNELASPPDRHVAPGDGHHTL
;
A
#
# COMPACT_ATOMS: atom_id res chain seq x y z
N MET A 1 -12.58 8.26 -6.12
CA MET A 1 -12.28 7.25 -5.08
C MET A 1 -11.58 6.09 -5.76
N GLY A 2 -10.54 5.50 -5.17
CA GLY A 2 -9.82 4.36 -5.75
C GLY A 2 -10.64 3.07 -5.63
N PHE A 3 -11.70 2.93 -6.42
CA PHE A 3 -12.58 1.74 -6.40
C PHE A 3 -11.81 0.46 -6.78
N SER A 4 -10.74 0.59 -7.57
CA SER A 4 -9.93 -0.51 -8.11
C SER A 4 -8.80 -1.04 -7.20
N ALA A 5 -8.57 -0.46 -6.02
CA ALA A 5 -7.31 -0.65 -5.26
C ALA A 5 -7.45 -1.36 -3.89
N LYS A 6 -8.42 -2.28 -3.76
CA LYS A 6 -9.06 -2.77 -2.52
C LYS A 6 -10.31 -1.96 -2.20
N GLU A 7 -11.38 -2.66 -1.89
CA GLU A 7 -12.80 -2.25 -1.92
C GLU A 7 -13.21 -1.20 -0.86
N ASN A 8 -12.22 -0.48 -0.32
CA ASN A 8 -12.32 0.61 0.63
C ASN A 8 -13.32 1.70 0.23
N ALA A 9 -13.64 1.84 -1.06
CA ALA A 9 -14.65 2.78 -1.52
C ALA A 9 -16.04 2.49 -0.92
N LEU A 10 -16.43 1.22 -0.79
CA LEU A 10 -17.71 0.84 -0.17
C LEU A 10 -17.72 1.19 1.33
N VAL A 11 -16.59 0.98 1.98
CA VAL A 11 -16.38 1.31 3.40
C VAL A 11 -16.50 2.80 3.63
N TYR A 12 -15.92 3.62 2.74
CA TYR A 12 -16.08 5.07 2.78
C TYR A 12 -17.54 5.48 2.66
N LEU A 13 -18.30 4.89 1.75
CA LEU A 13 -19.74 5.16 1.63
C LEU A 13 -20.48 4.84 2.93
N LEU A 14 -20.19 3.70 3.57
CA LEU A 14 -20.76 3.34 4.88
C LEU A 14 -20.38 4.34 5.97
N CYS A 15 -19.10 4.73 6.05
CA CYS A 15 -18.63 5.74 6.99
C CYS A 15 -19.30 7.09 6.74
N TRP A 16 -19.50 7.47 5.48
CA TRP A 16 -20.17 8.71 5.11
C TRP A 16 -21.66 8.69 5.46
N ILE A 17 -22.35 7.57 5.23
CA ILE A 17 -23.75 7.40 5.66
C ILE A 17 -23.85 7.56 7.19
N GLY A 18 -22.95 6.92 7.95
CA GLY A 18 -22.89 7.09 9.40
C GLY A 18 -22.63 8.55 9.82
N ALA A 19 -21.67 9.22 9.17
CA ALA A 19 -21.38 10.63 9.43
C ALA A 19 -22.53 11.58 9.05
N LEU A 20 -23.26 11.30 7.96
CA LEU A 20 -24.47 12.02 7.57
C LEU A 20 -25.60 11.80 8.59
N ALA A 21 -25.74 10.59 9.12
CA ALA A 21 -26.71 10.29 10.18
C ALA A 21 -26.41 11.10 11.45
N VAL A 22 -25.15 11.20 11.87
CA VAL A 22 -24.72 12.05 13.00
C VAL A 22 -25.04 13.52 12.75
N LEU A 23 -24.83 14.02 11.52
CA LEU A 23 -25.21 15.38 11.15
C LEU A 23 -26.72 15.61 11.20
N LEU A 24 -27.51 14.64 10.71
CA LEU A 24 -28.96 14.72 10.73
C LEU A 24 -29.47 14.73 12.17
N ASP A 25 -28.98 13.82 13.02
CA ASP A 25 -29.31 13.76 14.44
C ASP A 25 -28.99 15.10 15.15
N GLN A 26 -27.80 15.66 14.92
CA GLN A 26 -27.44 16.95 15.50
C GLN A 26 -28.42 18.07 15.08
N ARG A 27 -28.87 18.08 13.82
CA ARG A 27 -29.85 19.06 13.33
C ARG A 27 -31.22 18.86 13.97
N LEU A 28 -31.66 17.62 14.15
CA LEU A 28 -32.94 17.28 14.79
C LEU A 28 -32.92 17.65 16.27
N LEU A 29 -31.82 17.39 16.99
CA LEU A 29 -31.64 17.81 18.38
C LEU A 29 -31.70 19.35 18.51
N VAL A 30 -31.01 20.09 17.64
CA VAL A 30 -31.07 21.56 17.64
C VAL A 30 -32.47 22.07 17.30
N ALA A 31 -33.20 21.40 16.40
CA ALA A 31 -34.58 21.75 16.08
C ALA A 31 -35.48 21.61 17.31
N ARG A 32 -35.34 20.51 18.06
CA ARG A 32 -36.05 20.26 19.32
C ARG A 32 -35.77 21.35 20.36
N TYR A 33 -34.51 21.77 20.52
CA TYR A 33 -34.16 22.86 21.45
C TYR A 33 -34.66 24.24 21.03
N ARG A 34 -34.99 24.44 19.75
CA ARG A 34 -35.48 25.70 19.19
C ARG A 34 -37.00 25.67 18.93
N ASP A 35 -37.73 24.73 19.52
CA ASP A 35 -39.16 24.50 19.33
C ASP A 35 -39.60 24.46 17.87
N ARG A 36 -38.73 23.93 16.99
CA ARG A 36 -39.06 23.69 15.59
C ARG A 36 -39.54 22.26 15.40
N GLU A 37 -40.56 22.10 14.56
CA GLU A 37 -41.05 20.79 14.17
C GLU A 37 -39.96 20.01 13.40
N TRP A 38 -39.65 18.81 13.88
CA TRP A 38 -38.59 17.97 13.31
C TRP A 38 -38.90 17.55 11.86
N LEU A 39 -40.19 17.34 11.53
CA LEU A 39 -40.65 17.01 10.19
C LEU A 39 -40.33 18.12 9.19
N ALA A 40 -40.57 19.38 9.57
CA ALA A 40 -40.24 20.53 8.73
C ALA A 40 -38.73 20.59 8.44
N VAL A 41 -37.90 20.33 9.46
CA VAL A 41 -36.43 20.30 9.29
C VAL A 41 -35.99 19.14 8.40
N ALA A 42 -36.59 17.96 8.53
CA ALA A 42 -36.30 16.82 7.67
C ALA A 42 -36.68 17.11 6.21
N VAL A 43 -37.90 17.63 5.98
CA VAL A 43 -38.41 17.98 4.64
C VAL A 43 -37.55 19.07 3.98
N ASP A 44 -37.21 20.12 4.71
CA ASP A 44 -36.36 21.21 4.20
C ASP A 44 -34.97 20.71 3.80
N ASN A 45 -34.38 19.82 4.59
CA ASN A 45 -33.09 19.22 4.25
C ASN A 45 -33.20 18.31 3.02
N SER A 46 -34.23 17.47 2.94
CA SER A 46 -34.47 16.61 1.78
C SER A 46 -34.65 17.42 0.50
N LYS A 47 -35.44 18.51 0.54
CA LYS A 47 -35.60 19.42 -0.60
C LYS A 47 -34.26 20.02 -1.04
N ARG A 48 -33.45 20.50 -0.10
CA ARG A 48 -32.11 21.04 -0.42
C ARG A 48 -31.19 20.00 -1.07
N VAL A 49 -31.24 18.76 -0.60
CA VAL A 49 -30.47 17.65 -1.20
C VAL A 49 -30.95 17.38 -2.62
N ILE A 50 -32.27 17.26 -2.83
CA ILE A 50 -32.86 17.02 -4.14
C ILE A 50 -32.54 18.16 -5.11
N ASP A 51 -32.70 19.41 -4.68
CA ASP A 51 -32.37 20.60 -5.47
C ASP A 51 -30.88 20.64 -5.83
N GLY A 52 -30.02 20.28 -4.88
CA GLY A 52 -28.58 20.16 -5.09
C GLY A 52 -28.22 19.09 -6.12
N LEU A 53 -28.81 17.89 -5.99
CA LEU A 53 -28.62 16.79 -6.94
C LEU A 53 -29.13 17.16 -8.34
N SER A 54 -30.31 17.77 -8.42
CA SER A 54 -30.93 18.21 -9.68
C SER A 54 -30.06 19.28 -10.38
N ARG A 55 -29.55 20.25 -9.62
CA ARG A 55 -28.65 21.29 -10.13
C ARG A 55 -27.37 20.72 -10.72
N HIS A 56 -26.85 19.64 -10.14
CA HIS A 56 -25.61 18.99 -10.58
C HIS A 56 -25.85 17.69 -11.37
N ARG A 57 -27.08 17.47 -11.88
CA ARG A 57 -27.44 16.21 -12.55
C ARG A 57 -26.51 15.83 -13.69
N THR A 58 -26.04 16.82 -14.46
CA THR A 58 -25.13 16.60 -15.59
C THR A 58 -23.75 16.14 -15.11
N ALA A 59 -23.23 16.76 -14.05
CA ALA A 59 -21.97 16.35 -13.43
C ALA A 59 -22.08 14.97 -12.77
N LEU A 60 -23.22 14.66 -12.14
CA LEU A 60 -23.49 13.35 -11.56
C LEU A 60 -23.57 12.26 -12.63
N LEU A 61 -24.26 12.53 -13.74
CA LEU A 61 -24.32 11.62 -14.88
C LEU A 61 -22.94 11.43 -15.52
N ALA A 62 -22.19 12.50 -15.72
CA ALA A 62 -20.82 12.41 -16.24
C ALA A 62 -19.92 11.58 -15.31
N GLY A 63 -19.99 11.82 -14.00
CA GLY A 63 -19.24 11.04 -13.00
C GLY A 63 -19.67 9.57 -12.94
N LEU A 64 -20.95 9.27 -13.15
CA LEU A 64 -21.44 7.89 -13.26
C LEU A 64 -20.89 7.19 -14.51
N VAL A 65 -20.90 7.87 -15.65
CA VAL A 65 -20.33 7.35 -16.91
C VAL A 65 -18.83 7.12 -16.75
N GLU A 66 -18.10 8.09 -16.19
CA GLU A 66 -16.68 7.95 -15.88
C GLU A 66 -16.40 6.78 -14.93
N PHE A 67 -17.19 6.64 -13.87
CA PHE A 67 -17.10 5.50 -12.95
C PHE A 67 -17.29 4.15 -13.66
N LEU A 68 -18.27 4.05 -14.56
CA LEU A 68 -18.49 2.83 -15.34
C LEU A 68 -17.34 2.54 -16.29
N ILE A 69 -16.80 3.57 -16.96
CA ILE A 69 -15.64 3.43 -17.85
C ILE A 69 -14.43 2.92 -17.07
N ILE A 70 -14.13 3.53 -15.92
CA ILE A 70 -13.03 3.11 -15.05
C ILE A 70 -13.26 1.68 -14.55
N SER A 71 -14.48 1.35 -14.12
CA SER A 71 -14.80 -0.01 -13.64
C SER A 71 -14.57 -1.04 -14.73
N VAL A 72 -15.08 -0.80 -15.94
CA VAL A 72 -14.84 -1.67 -17.10
C VAL A 72 -13.35 -1.78 -17.41
N MET A 73 -12.62 -0.66 -17.43
CA MET A 73 -11.19 -0.66 -17.74
C MET A 73 -10.40 -1.53 -16.75
N PHE A 74 -10.67 -1.43 -15.45
CA PHE A 74 -9.90 -2.14 -14.42
C PHE A 74 -10.34 -3.59 -14.21
N TYR A 75 -11.64 -3.86 -14.34
CA TYR A 75 -12.22 -5.16 -13.99
C TYR A 75 -12.60 -6.04 -15.19
N ALA A 76 -12.43 -5.55 -16.42
CA ALA A 76 -12.57 -6.40 -17.59
C ALA A 76 -11.63 -7.62 -17.48
N PRO A 77 -12.11 -8.85 -17.74
CA PRO A 77 -11.30 -10.05 -17.65
C PRO A 77 -10.02 -9.97 -18.48
N ARG A 78 -8.87 -10.28 -17.87
CA ARG A 78 -7.55 -10.32 -18.52
C ARG A 78 -6.85 -11.67 -18.25
N LYS A 79 -6.07 -12.17 -19.21
CA LYS A 79 -5.15 -13.30 -19.03
C LYS A 79 -3.74 -12.85 -19.44
N ASN A 80 -2.71 -13.19 -18.67
CA ASN A 80 -1.26 -13.08 -19.00
C ASN A 80 -0.76 -11.81 -19.72
N GLY A 81 -1.29 -10.61 -19.44
CA GLY A 81 -0.84 -9.37 -20.10
C GLY A 81 -1.18 -9.24 -21.59
N SER A 82 -1.60 -10.34 -22.23
CA SER A 82 -2.18 -10.42 -23.57
C SER A 82 -3.51 -11.15 -23.48
N ILE A 83 -4.61 -10.47 -23.82
CA ILE A 83 -5.99 -10.96 -23.72
C ILE A 83 -6.08 -12.36 -24.36
N HIS A 84 -6.26 -13.38 -23.53
CA HIS A 84 -6.39 -14.77 -23.99
C HIS A 84 -7.52 -15.48 -23.26
N VAL A 85 -8.06 -16.47 -23.97
CA VAL A 85 -9.48 -16.82 -24.02
C VAL A 85 -9.69 -18.30 -23.72
N SER A 86 -10.75 -18.60 -22.95
CA SER A 86 -11.84 -19.60 -23.21
C SER A 86 -12.64 -19.77 -21.90
N GLU A 87 -13.99 -19.77 -21.82
CA GLU A 87 -15.02 -20.11 -22.83
C GLU A 87 -16.03 -18.99 -23.19
N THR A 88 -16.13 -17.90 -22.42
CA THR A 88 -16.86 -16.70 -22.86
C THR A 88 -15.89 -15.53 -22.90
N ASN A 89 -15.39 -15.34 -24.12
CA ASN A 89 -14.55 -14.25 -24.59
C ASN A 89 -15.10 -12.89 -24.23
N VAL A 90 -14.36 -12.04 -23.52
CA VAL A 90 -14.90 -10.69 -23.28
C VAL A 90 -13.88 -9.58 -23.44
N GLY A 91 -12.97 -9.35 -22.48
CA GLY A 91 -11.80 -8.43 -22.55
C GLY A 91 -11.78 -7.24 -23.54
N LEU A 92 -10.60 -6.83 -24.04
CA LEU A 92 -10.54 -5.88 -25.19
C LEU A 92 -10.74 -6.59 -26.55
N ASN A 93 -11.00 -7.91 -26.54
CA ASN A 93 -11.55 -8.61 -27.71
C ASN A 93 -12.91 -8.03 -28.11
N ALA A 94 -13.60 -7.32 -27.22
CA ALA A 94 -14.77 -6.53 -27.57
C ALA A 94 -14.50 -5.39 -28.57
N ILE A 95 -13.24 -4.94 -28.71
CA ILE A 95 -12.85 -3.97 -29.76
C ILE A 95 -12.83 -4.64 -31.13
N THR A 96 -12.34 -5.87 -31.22
CA THR A 96 -12.28 -6.65 -32.48
C THR A 96 -13.54 -7.46 -32.76
N ASN A 97 -14.36 -7.72 -31.73
CA ASN A 97 -15.65 -8.39 -31.79
C ASN A 97 -16.70 -7.65 -30.92
N PRO A 98 -17.43 -6.68 -31.49
CA PRO A 98 -18.40 -5.87 -30.75
C PRO A 98 -19.53 -6.66 -30.06
N SER A 99 -19.79 -7.92 -30.45
CA SER A 99 -20.82 -8.73 -29.79
C SER A 99 -20.49 -9.03 -28.32
N LEU A 100 -19.23 -8.89 -27.92
CA LEU A 100 -18.76 -9.16 -26.55
C LEU A 100 -18.89 -7.95 -25.61
N LEU A 101 -19.21 -6.75 -26.13
CA LEU A 101 -19.23 -5.52 -25.33
C LEU A 101 -20.19 -5.61 -24.13
N PHE A 102 -21.35 -6.23 -24.32
CA PHE A 102 -22.32 -6.40 -23.23
C PHE A 102 -21.77 -7.30 -22.13
N ASP A 103 -21.22 -8.45 -22.50
CA ASP A 103 -20.64 -9.40 -21.57
C ASP A 103 -19.48 -8.73 -20.80
N VAL A 104 -18.68 -7.85 -21.44
CA VAL A 104 -17.55 -7.16 -20.78
C VAL A 104 -18.11 -6.32 -19.65
N VAL A 105 -19.15 -5.54 -19.95
CA VAL A 105 -19.80 -4.66 -18.97
C VAL A 105 -20.39 -5.49 -17.83
N VAL A 106 -21.07 -6.60 -18.12
CA VAL A 106 -21.66 -7.47 -17.10
C VAL A 106 -20.58 -8.08 -16.19
N GLU A 107 -19.52 -8.64 -16.76
CA GLU A 107 -18.47 -9.30 -15.98
C GLU A 107 -17.64 -8.29 -15.17
N SER A 108 -17.34 -7.14 -15.76
CA SER A 108 -16.60 -6.06 -15.08
C SER A 108 -17.41 -5.36 -13.98
N THR A 109 -18.73 -5.57 -13.92
CA THR A 109 -19.61 -4.94 -12.93
C THR A 109 -20.21 -6.00 -11.99
N ALA A 110 -21.22 -6.74 -12.45
CA ALA A 110 -21.92 -7.74 -11.67
C ALA A 110 -21.03 -8.96 -11.34
N GLY A 111 -20.23 -9.44 -12.30
CA GLY A 111 -19.28 -10.53 -12.08
C GLY A 111 -18.25 -10.17 -11.01
N SER A 112 -17.61 -9.02 -11.19
CA SER A 112 -16.64 -8.46 -10.24
C SER A 112 -17.25 -8.19 -8.86
N PHE A 113 -18.49 -7.71 -8.79
CA PHE A 113 -19.21 -7.55 -7.51
C PHE A 113 -19.52 -8.91 -6.86
N SER A 114 -19.85 -9.93 -7.65
CA SER A 114 -20.06 -11.29 -7.14
C SER A 114 -18.76 -11.88 -6.57
N SER A 115 -17.63 -11.72 -7.27
CA SER A 115 -16.30 -12.10 -6.77
C SER A 115 -15.93 -11.36 -5.49
N LEU A 116 -16.13 -10.04 -5.46
CA LEU A 116 -15.99 -9.19 -4.27
C LEU A 116 -16.78 -9.73 -3.07
N TYR A 117 -18.09 -9.94 -3.27
CA TYR A 117 -18.99 -10.38 -2.21
C TYR A 117 -18.62 -11.79 -1.69
N SER A 118 -18.40 -12.72 -2.62
CA SER A 118 -18.01 -14.10 -2.28
C SER A 118 -16.65 -14.17 -1.60
N PHE A 119 -15.68 -13.33 -1.97
CA PHE A 119 -14.34 -13.34 -1.40
C PHE A 119 -14.25 -12.60 -0.06
N TRP A 120 -14.80 -11.39 0.04
CA TRP A 120 -14.65 -10.54 1.22
C TRP A 120 -15.80 -10.65 2.21
N VAL A 121 -17.05 -10.69 1.74
CA VAL A 121 -18.22 -10.65 2.62
C VAL A 121 -18.56 -12.03 3.16
N VAL A 122 -18.51 -13.06 2.32
CA VAL A 122 -18.83 -14.45 2.70
C VAL A 122 -17.58 -15.33 2.85
N GLY A 123 -16.48 -14.99 2.16
CA GLY A 123 -15.30 -15.85 2.00
C GLY A 123 -14.32 -15.88 3.18
N GLY A 124 -14.76 -15.57 4.39
CA GLY A 124 -13.98 -15.72 5.62
C GLY A 124 -12.82 -14.73 5.80
N ARG A 125 -12.61 -13.75 4.90
CA ARG A 125 -11.51 -12.78 5.02
C ARG A 125 -11.61 -11.85 6.24
N ALA A 126 -12.82 -11.68 6.78
CA ALA A 126 -13.08 -10.98 8.03
C ALA A 126 -13.13 -11.90 9.26
N GLU A 127 -12.77 -13.20 9.13
CA GLU A 127 -12.72 -14.14 10.25
C GLU A 127 -11.45 -13.94 11.08
N HIS A 128 -11.46 -12.89 11.88
CA HIS A 128 -10.42 -12.64 12.87
C HIS A 128 -10.99 -11.99 14.12
N ALA A 129 -10.24 -12.05 15.21
CA ALA A 129 -10.61 -11.32 16.41
C ALA A 129 -10.51 -9.80 16.15
N TYR A 130 -11.54 -9.06 16.54
CA TYR A 130 -11.59 -7.60 16.38
C TYR A 130 -10.56 -6.86 17.25
N LEU A 131 -10.42 -7.24 18.52
CA LEU A 131 -9.58 -6.50 19.48
C LEU A 131 -8.09 -6.43 19.10
N PRO A 132 -7.44 -7.52 18.63
CA PRO A 132 -6.06 -7.43 18.16
C PRO A 132 -5.85 -6.49 16.97
N TYR A 133 -6.83 -6.36 16.08
CA TYR A 133 -6.78 -5.44 14.94
C TYR A 133 -7.01 -3.99 15.37
N LEU A 134 -7.94 -3.76 16.30
CA LEU A 134 -8.15 -2.43 16.87
C LEU A 134 -6.91 -1.96 17.63
N GLY A 135 -6.27 -2.85 18.40
CA GLY A 135 -5.03 -2.56 19.11
C GLY A 135 -3.91 -2.15 18.17
N ASP A 136 -3.69 -2.93 17.11
CA ASP A 136 -2.70 -2.65 16.07
C ASP A 136 -2.93 -1.30 15.37
N LEU A 137 -4.20 -1.01 15.01
CA LEU A 137 -4.58 0.26 14.40
C LEU A 137 -4.33 1.45 15.34
N LEU A 138 -4.66 1.30 16.63
CA LEU A 138 -4.43 2.34 17.64
C LEU A 138 -2.94 2.57 17.89
N LEU A 139 -2.12 1.51 17.90
CA LEU A 139 -0.66 1.62 17.99
C LEU A 139 -0.10 2.37 16.78
N THR A 140 -0.51 2.01 15.57
CA THR A 140 -0.10 2.70 14.33
C THR A 140 -0.47 4.20 14.36
N ILE A 141 -1.70 4.52 14.75
CA ILE A 141 -2.15 5.92 14.87
C ILE A 141 -1.39 6.66 15.97
N GLY A 142 -1.14 6.01 17.11
CA GLY A 142 -0.36 6.55 18.23
C GLY A 142 1.11 6.76 17.87
N TYR A 143 1.67 5.93 17.00
CA TYR A 143 3.03 6.04 16.52
C TYR A 143 3.19 7.27 15.59
N GLY A 144 2.30 7.43 14.60
CA GLY A 144 2.47 8.48 13.58
C GLY A 144 1.68 9.78 13.78
N SER A 145 0.51 9.74 14.44
CA SER A 145 -0.55 10.74 14.22
C SER A 145 -1.14 11.39 15.48
N VAL A 146 -0.46 11.29 16.64
CA VAL A 146 -0.96 11.85 17.91
C VAL A 146 -1.29 13.34 17.81
N ALA A 147 -0.38 14.14 17.24
CA ALA A 147 -0.61 15.57 17.10
C ALA A 147 -1.86 15.88 16.25
N LEU A 148 -2.05 15.16 15.15
CA LEU A 148 -3.22 15.31 14.27
C LEU A 148 -4.50 14.96 15.02
N CYS A 149 -4.54 13.84 15.75
CA CYS A 149 -5.70 13.41 16.52
C CYS A 149 -6.08 14.41 17.62
N LEU A 150 -5.10 14.94 18.36
CA LEU A 150 -5.33 15.96 19.39
C LEU A 150 -5.87 17.27 18.77
N LEU A 151 -5.27 17.73 17.67
CA LEU A 151 -5.73 18.91 16.96
C LEU A 151 -7.15 18.70 16.38
N ALA A 152 -7.45 17.50 15.90
CA ALA A 152 -8.79 17.13 15.41
C ALA A 152 -9.82 17.19 16.52
N LEU A 153 -9.50 16.65 17.70
CA LEU A 153 -10.36 16.75 18.87
C LEU A 153 -10.61 18.22 19.26
N ILE A 154 -9.56 19.04 19.34
CA ILE A 154 -9.68 20.48 19.62
C ILE A 154 -10.58 21.17 18.59
N GLY A 155 -10.34 20.93 17.30
CA GLY A 155 -11.09 21.54 16.21
C GLY A 155 -12.57 21.14 16.22
N PHE A 156 -12.86 19.86 16.50
CA PHE A 156 -14.21 19.37 16.68
C PHE A 156 -14.91 20.02 17.88
N LEU A 157 -14.26 20.04 19.06
CA LEU A 157 -14.83 20.61 20.29
C LEU A 157 -15.09 22.11 20.14
N VAL A 158 -14.15 22.87 19.57
CA VAL A 158 -14.33 24.30 19.30
C VAL A 158 -15.47 24.52 18.31
N ASN A 159 -15.51 23.76 17.22
CA ASN A 159 -16.60 23.85 16.26
C ASN A 159 -17.97 23.51 16.88
N ARG A 160 -18.00 22.56 17.82
CA ARG A 160 -19.24 22.07 18.42
C ARG A 160 -19.77 22.96 19.53
N TYR A 161 -18.89 23.55 20.35
CA TYR A 161 -19.26 24.23 21.60
C TYR A 161 -18.96 25.72 21.63
N ALA A 162 -18.01 26.21 20.83
CA ALA A 162 -17.58 27.62 20.87
C ALA A 162 -17.93 28.40 19.59
N ALA A 163 -18.39 27.73 18.53
CA ALA A 163 -18.82 28.39 17.30
C ALA A 163 -20.31 28.73 17.36
N ASP A 164 -20.64 29.99 17.03
CA ASP A 164 -22.04 30.43 16.91
C ASP A 164 -22.81 29.64 15.84
N GLN A 165 -22.08 29.23 14.78
CA GLN A 165 -22.57 28.37 13.73
C GLN A 165 -21.58 27.22 13.50
N PRO A 166 -21.81 26.04 14.11
CA PRO A 166 -21.01 24.86 13.87
C PRO A 166 -20.97 24.51 12.38
N ARG A 167 -19.77 24.31 11.84
CA ARG A 167 -19.58 23.96 10.42
C ARG A 167 -19.89 22.48 10.23
N PRO A 168 -20.84 22.10 9.36
CA PRO A 168 -21.21 20.70 9.15
C PRO A 168 -20.04 19.85 8.65
N ILE A 169 -19.16 20.41 7.82
CA ILE A 169 -18.01 19.68 7.27
C ILE A 169 -17.08 19.16 8.36
N VAL A 170 -16.85 19.95 9.43
CA VAL A 170 -15.95 19.59 10.53
C VAL A 170 -16.53 18.42 11.34
N THR A 171 -17.83 18.47 11.65
CA THR A 171 -18.52 17.38 12.34
C THR A 171 -18.56 16.13 11.46
N PHE A 172 -18.87 16.27 10.17
CA PHE A 172 -18.93 15.17 9.22
C PHE A 172 -17.60 14.43 9.15
N THR A 173 -16.49 15.15 8.93
CA THR A 173 -15.18 14.53 8.80
C THR A 173 -14.66 13.97 10.12
N PHE A 174 -15.02 14.57 11.26
CA PHE A 174 -14.73 13.98 12.57
C PHE A 174 -15.49 12.66 12.76
N ALA A 175 -16.79 12.64 12.48
CA ALA A 175 -17.61 11.43 12.56
C ALA A 175 -17.15 10.35 11.57
N TRP A 176 -16.73 10.73 10.36
CA TRP A 176 -16.12 9.82 9.40
C TRP A 176 -14.85 9.19 9.99
N GLY A 177 -13.90 9.97 10.49
CA GLY A 177 -12.68 9.42 11.11
C GLY A 177 -12.99 8.46 12.26
N VAL A 178 -13.92 8.81 13.15
CA VAL A 178 -14.34 7.93 14.25
C VAL A 178 -15.01 6.65 13.73
N ALA A 179 -15.89 6.74 12.74
CA ALA A 179 -16.52 5.58 12.12
C ALA A 179 -15.48 4.66 11.47
N SER A 180 -14.47 5.24 10.79
CA SER A 180 -13.37 4.48 10.21
C SER A 180 -12.51 3.81 11.29
N LEU A 181 -12.25 4.46 12.43
CA LEU A 181 -11.50 3.86 13.54
C LEU A 181 -12.17 2.59 14.08
N ILE A 182 -13.50 2.56 14.11
CA ILE A 182 -14.29 1.42 14.57
C ILE A 182 -14.49 0.38 13.45
N GLY A 183 -14.70 0.85 12.21
CA GLY A 183 -15.06 0.00 11.08
C GLY A 183 -13.87 -0.75 10.48
N TYR A 184 -12.71 -0.13 10.34
CA TYR A 184 -11.55 -0.75 9.68
C TYR A 184 -11.08 -2.04 10.36
N PRO A 185 -10.97 -2.10 11.70
CA PRO A 185 -10.60 -3.34 12.39
C PRO A 185 -11.62 -4.49 12.26
N LEU A 186 -12.77 -4.30 11.62
CA LEU A 186 -13.73 -5.37 11.31
C LEU A 186 -13.56 -5.95 9.90
N ILE A 187 -12.95 -5.20 8.97
CA ILE A 187 -13.02 -5.50 7.54
C ILE A 187 -11.66 -5.77 6.90
N THR A 188 -10.57 -5.43 7.57
CA THR A 188 -9.22 -5.62 7.05
C THR A 188 -8.76 -7.05 7.28
N ASP A 189 -8.30 -7.72 6.21
CA ASP A 189 -7.75 -9.08 6.26
C ASP A 189 -6.34 -9.15 6.87
N ILE A 190 -5.67 -8.00 6.99
CA ILE A 190 -4.31 -7.88 7.49
C ILE A 190 -4.16 -6.66 8.39
N LYS A 191 -3.26 -6.77 9.36
CA LYS A 191 -2.79 -5.68 10.21
C LYS A 191 -1.83 -4.78 9.44
N ALA A 192 -2.38 -3.96 8.56
CA ALA A 192 -1.59 -3.13 7.68
C ALA A 192 -1.59 -1.67 8.13
N PRO A 193 -0.41 -1.05 8.31
CA PRO A 193 -0.31 0.32 8.81
C PRO A 193 -1.04 1.36 7.93
N TRP A 194 -1.16 1.10 6.62
CA TRP A 194 -1.90 1.99 5.71
C TRP A 194 -3.39 2.10 6.05
N ALA A 195 -3.96 1.16 6.80
CA ALA A 195 -5.35 1.25 7.28
C ALA A 195 -5.58 2.50 8.14
N ALA A 196 -4.55 2.96 8.86
CA ALA A 196 -4.60 4.19 9.66
C ALA A 196 -4.90 5.43 8.83
N VAL A 197 -4.48 5.48 7.56
CA VAL A 197 -4.73 6.60 6.65
C VAL A 197 -6.22 6.88 6.53
N HIS A 198 -7.05 5.84 6.49
CA HIS A 198 -8.49 5.97 6.36
C HIS A 198 -9.17 6.58 7.59
N VAL A 199 -8.51 6.54 8.74
CA VAL A 199 -8.94 7.22 9.98
C VAL A 199 -8.41 8.66 10.02
N VAL A 200 -7.12 8.86 9.76
CA VAL A 200 -6.47 10.17 9.99
C VAL A 200 -6.74 11.17 8.87
N LEU A 201 -6.94 10.71 7.63
CA LEU A 201 -7.26 11.57 6.49
C LEU A 201 -8.51 12.42 6.72
N PRO A 202 -9.68 11.86 7.09
CA PRO A 202 -10.82 12.69 7.40
C PRO A 202 -10.59 13.57 8.65
N LEU A 203 -9.82 13.11 9.64
CA LEU A 203 -9.46 13.91 10.82
C LEU A 203 -8.55 15.12 10.50
N ALA A 204 -7.92 15.17 9.32
CA ALA A 204 -7.10 16.31 8.91
C ALA A 204 -7.91 17.62 8.83
N VAL A 205 -9.18 17.55 8.44
CA VAL A 205 -10.07 18.73 8.35
C VAL A 205 -10.34 19.36 9.74
N PRO A 206 -10.84 18.61 10.75
CA PRO A 206 -10.97 19.16 12.10
C PRO A 206 -9.61 19.52 12.69
N ALA A 207 -8.53 18.78 12.38
CA ALA A 207 -7.18 19.13 12.84
C ALA A 207 -6.74 20.52 12.34
N ALA A 208 -7.00 20.84 11.08
CA ALA A 208 -6.72 22.16 10.53
C ALA A 208 -7.51 23.27 11.24
N VAL A 209 -8.75 23.01 11.65
CA VAL A 209 -9.54 23.94 12.46
C VAL A 209 -8.91 24.13 13.84
N GLY A 210 -8.49 23.05 14.51
CA GLY A 210 -7.81 23.09 15.80
C GLY A 210 -6.49 23.86 15.74
N ALA A 211 -5.64 23.56 14.75
CA ALA A 211 -4.40 24.28 14.49
C ALA A 211 -4.67 25.78 14.26
N GLY A 212 -5.66 26.12 13.43
CA GLY A 212 -6.04 27.50 13.18
C GLY A 212 -6.50 28.25 14.43
N VAL A 213 -7.13 27.58 15.39
CA VAL A 213 -7.49 28.18 16.70
C VAL A 213 -6.25 28.52 17.51
N ILE A 214 -5.29 27.59 17.58
CA ILE A 214 -4.03 27.79 18.30
C ILE A 214 -3.22 28.94 17.67
N VAL A 215 -3.08 28.95 16.35
CA VAL A 215 -2.36 30.02 15.62
C VAL A 215 -3.00 31.38 15.87
N ARG A 216 -4.33 31.51 15.76
CA ARG A 216 -5.03 32.77 16.04
C ARG A 216 -4.85 33.24 17.48
N LYS A 217 -4.93 32.32 18.45
CA LYS A 217 -4.69 32.64 19.86
C LYS A 217 -3.24 33.05 20.13
N THR A 218 -2.29 32.41 19.46
CA THR A 218 -0.86 32.75 19.55
C THR A 218 -0.62 34.16 19.03
N TYR A 219 -1.13 34.47 17.84
CA TYR A 219 -1.04 35.80 17.24
C TYR A 219 -1.67 36.87 18.15
N GLY A 220 -2.89 36.64 18.64
CA GLY A 220 -3.56 37.55 19.57
C GLY A 220 -2.80 37.76 20.89
N ALA A 221 -2.14 36.71 21.41
CA ALA A 221 -1.30 36.81 22.60
C ALA A 221 -0.05 37.66 22.33
N VAL A 222 0.59 37.50 21.17
CA VAL A 222 1.74 38.32 20.74
C VAL A 222 1.34 39.79 20.61
N THR A 223 0.25 40.09 19.90
CA THR A 223 -0.22 41.48 19.71
C THR A 223 -0.61 42.14 21.03
N ALA A 224 -1.18 41.37 21.96
CA ALA A 224 -1.52 41.84 23.30
C ALA A 224 -0.33 41.84 24.29
N ARG A 225 0.89 41.54 23.83
CA ARG A 225 2.12 41.43 24.66
C ARG A 225 2.00 40.46 25.84
N ARG A 226 1.16 39.42 25.69
CA ARG A 226 0.99 38.33 26.68
C ARG A 226 1.98 37.21 26.37
N TRP A 227 3.27 37.49 26.61
CA TRP A 227 4.38 36.64 26.18
C TRP A 227 4.33 35.22 26.74
N ALA A 228 3.89 35.03 27.99
CA ALA A 228 3.76 33.69 28.57
C ALA A 228 2.77 32.82 27.77
N ASN A 229 1.60 33.36 27.41
CA ASN A 229 0.61 32.63 26.61
C ASN A 229 1.09 32.38 25.19
N ALA A 230 1.76 33.36 24.58
CA ALA A 230 2.37 33.19 23.26
C ALA A 230 3.44 32.09 23.27
N GLY A 231 4.28 32.06 24.31
CA GLY A 231 5.31 31.03 24.49
C GLY A 231 4.73 29.63 24.64
N VAL A 232 3.70 29.46 25.47
CA VAL A 232 3.03 28.15 25.65
C VAL A 232 2.39 27.67 24.36
N LEU A 233 1.64 28.53 23.65
CA LEU A 233 1.00 28.13 22.39
C LEU A 233 2.01 27.88 21.27
N GLY A 234 3.08 28.67 21.22
CA GLY A 234 4.21 28.44 20.33
C GLY A 234 4.90 27.11 20.59
N LEU A 235 5.11 26.76 21.87
CA LEU A 235 5.64 25.45 22.27
C LEU A 235 4.73 24.30 21.84
N VAL A 236 3.41 24.44 21.97
CA VAL A 236 2.46 23.42 21.50
C VAL A 236 2.57 23.20 19.99
N LEU A 237 2.67 24.28 19.20
CA LEU A 237 2.88 24.18 17.75
C LEU A 237 4.23 23.53 17.42
N LEU A 238 5.28 23.91 18.14
CA LEU A 238 6.61 23.32 17.97
C LEU A 238 6.58 21.81 18.27
N LEU A 239 6.01 21.39 19.40
CA LEU A 239 5.90 19.98 19.77
C LEU A 239 5.08 19.18 18.75
N ALA A 240 3.97 19.74 18.26
CA ALA A 240 3.15 19.10 17.23
C ALA A 240 3.94 18.92 15.91
N SER A 241 4.63 19.97 15.45
CA SER A 241 5.47 19.89 14.26
C SER A 241 6.66 18.94 14.43
N THR A 242 7.33 18.97 15.58
CA THR A 242 8.45 18.08 15.89
C THR A 242 8.00 16.62 15.95
N GLN A 243 6.82 16.31 16.49
CA GLN A 243 6.31 14.94 16.47
C GLN A 243 6.09 14.46 15.03
N VAL A 244 5.40 15.24 14.19
CA VAL A 244 5.09 14.83 12.81
C VAL A 244 6.38 14.68 11.98
N VAL A 245 7.26 15.69 12.01
CA VAL A 245 8.52 15.66 11.24
C VAL A 245 9.47 14.62 11.81
N GLY A 246 9.59 14.52 13.14
CA GLY A 246 10.47 13.58 13.81
C GLY A 246 10.09 12.13 13.50
N MET A 247 8.79 11.79 13.57
CA MET A 247 8.33 10.45 13.21
C MET A 247 8.49 10.17 11.71
N ALA A 248 8.24 11.15 10.84
CA ALA A 248 8.47 10.97 9.41
C ALA A 248 9.95 10.72 9.10
N VAL A 249 10.87 11.45 9.73
CA VAL A 249 12.32 11.24 9.55
C VAL A 249 12.74 9.89 10.12
N HIS A 250 12.34 9.60 11.35
CA HIS A 250 12.69 8.36 12.04
C HIS A 250 12.23 7.13 11.27
N SER A 251 10.94 7.04 10.98
CA SER A 251 10.33 5.82 10.43
C SER A 251 10.55 5.61 8.93
N VAL A 252 11.05 6.62 8.21
CA VAL A 252 11.29 6.52 6.75
C VAL A 252 12.78 6.51 6.41
N TYR A 253 13.62 7.20 7.18
CA TYR A 253 15.04 7.38 6.84
C TYR A 253 16.00 6.78 7.85
N LEU A 254 15.70 6.86 9.15
CA LEU A 254 16.61 6.37 10.18
C LEU A 254 16.41 4.88 10.45
N GLU A 255 15.16 4.44 10.57
CA GLU A 255 14.79 3.06 10.94
C GLU A 255 13.68 2.49 10.03
N PRO A 256 13.84 2.52 8.69
CA PRO A 256 12.78 2.16 7.74
C PRO A 256 12.35 0.70 7.78
N GLN A 257 13.20 -0.19 8.30
CA GLN A 257 13.01 -1.64 8.30
C GLN A 257 13.08 -2.25 9.71
N SER A 258 13.14 -1.41 10.75
CA SER A 258 13.25 -1.86 12.13
C SER A 258 11.99 -2.63 12.57
N PRO A 259 12.13 -3.72 13.33
CA PRO A 259 10.99 -4.41 13.95
C PRO A 259 10.13 -3.52 14.86
N ASP A 260 10.72 -2.45 15.42
CA ASP A 260 10.03 -1.49 16.30
C ASP A 260 9.30 -0.38 15.51
N ASN A 261 9.38 -0.41 14.18
CA ASN A 261 8.71 0.56 13.32
C ASN A 261 7.30 0.05 12.95
N GLU A 262 6.29 0.61 13.62
CA GLU A 262 4.87 0.29 13.41
C GLU A 262 4.34 0.62 11.99
N LEU A 263 5.15 1.22 11.12
CA LEU A 263 4.81 1.44 9.71
C LEU A 263 5.30 0.31 8.79
N VAL A 264 6.08 -0.64 9.32
CA VAL A 264 6.64 -1.73 8.54
C VAL A 264 5.57 -2.78 8.24
N GLN A 265 5.48 -3.18 6.98
CA GLN A 265 4.53 -4.21 6.53
C GLN A 265 5.27 -5.51 6.21
N TYR A 266 4.61 -6.65 6.46
CA TYR A 266 5.12 -8.00 6.24
C TYR A 266 5.92 -8.25 4.95
N ALA A 267 5.49 -7.69 3.82
CA ALA A 267 6.13 -7.88 2.51
C ALA A 267 7.24 -6.84 2.19
N GLN A 268 7.67 -6.06 3.17
CA GLN A 268 8.81 -5.16 3.03
C GLN A 268 10.11 -5.94 3.34
N PRO A 269 11.14 -5.84 2.47
CA PRO A 269 12.46 -6.40 2.74
C PRO A 269 13.05 -5.83 4.03
N THR A 270 13.77 -6.63 4.81
CA THR A 270 14.50 -6.18 6.01
C THR A 270 15.93 -5.81 5.70
N ASP A 271 16.56 -6.57 4.79
CA ASP A 271 17.92 -6.30 4.35
C ASP A 271 17.92 -5.48 3.06
N ASP A 272 19.05 -4.82 2.79
CA ASP A 272 19.29 -4.29 1.45
C ASP A 272 19.48 -5.46 0.46
N ILE A 273 18.41 -5.75 -0.26
CA ILE A 273 18.36 -6.73 -1.36
C ILE A 273 18.60 -6.08 -2.72
N HIS A 274 18.68 -4.74 -2.81
CA HIS A 274 18.82 -4.05 -4.08
C HIS A 274 20.05 -4.48 -4.89
N PRO A 275 21.25 -4.65 -4.30
CA PRO A 275 22.41 -5.12 -5.04
C PRO A 275 22.20 -6.52 -5.64
N THR A 276 21.64 -7.45 -4.86
CA THR A 276 21.34 -8.82 -5.32
C THR A 276 20.30 -8.81 -6.43
N VAL A 277 19.24 -8.03 -6.28
CA VAL A 277 18.20 -7.89 -7.31
C VAL A 277 18.75 -7.26 -8.60
N HIS A 278 19.63 -6.27 -8.49
CA HIS A 278 20.23 -5.62 -9.65
C HIS A 278 21.14 -6.58 -10.43
N GLU A 279 21.87 -7.45 -9.74
CA GLU A 279 22.64 -8.50 -10.41
C GLU A 279 21.75 -9.53 -11.12
N ILE A 280 20.63 -9.92 -10.51
CA ILE A 280 19.64 -10.80 -11.15
C ILE A 280 19.08 -10.11 -12.42
N GLU A 281 18.78 -8.82 -12.34
CA GLU A 281 18.32 -8.02 -13.49
C GLU A 281 19.37 -7.98 -14.60
N GLN A 282 20.65 -7.78 -14.25
CA GLN A 282 21.75 -7.80 -15.22
C GLN A 282 21.95 -9.16 -15.89
N ILE A 283 21.75 -10.26 -15.14
CA ILE A 283 21.82 -11.63 -15.68
C ILE A 283 20.66 -11.87 -16.66
N ALA A 284 19.43 -11.54 -16.26
CA ALA A 284 18.23 -11.71 -17.10
C ALA A 284 18.30 -10.90 -18.42
N GLN A 285 19.02 -9.79 -18.44
CA GLN A 285 19.19 -8.94 -19.64
C GLN A 285 20.15 -9.50 -20.70
N LYS A 286 20.85 -10.61 -20.45
CA LYS A 286 21.84 -11.15 -21.40
C LYS A 286 21.22 -11.78 -22.67
N GLU A 287 19.90 -11.88 -22.74
CA GLU A 287 19.16 -12.49 -23.86
C GLU A 287 19.65 -13.91 -24.22
N ASP A 288 19.81 -14.78 -23.23
CA ASP A 288 20.16 -16.18 -23.44
C ASP A 288 18.90 -17.08 -23.51
N GLU A 289 18.91 -18.11 -24.37
CA GLU A 289 17.85 -19.13 -24.42
C GLU A 289 17.99 -20.08 -23.20
N GLY A 290 17.58 -19.62 -22.01
CA GLY A 290 17.80 -20.37 -20.77
C GLY A 290 16.90 -19.94 -19.60
N THR A 291 17.00 -20.70 -18.50
CA THR A 291 16.42 -20.28 -17.21
C THR A 291 17.38 -19.33 -16.54
N ASP A 292 16.96 -18.09 -16.30
CA ASP A 292 17.76 -17.08 -15.59
C ASP A 292 17.76 -17.34 -14.08
N VAL A 293 16.57 -17.69 -13.55
CA VAL A 293 16.34 -17.85 -12.12
C VAL A 293 15.60 -19.15 -11.83
N LEU A 294 16.16 -19.95 -10.94
CA LEU A 294 15.51 -21.13 -10.38
C LEU A 294 15.03 -20.85 -8.96
N ILE A 295 13.73 -20.97 -8.71
CA ILE A 295 13.18 -21.00 -7.35
C ILE A 295 13.10 -22.45 -6.89
N TYR A 296 13.80 -22.77 -5.79
CA TYR A 296 13.96 -24.13 -5.30
C TYR A 296 13.40 -24.33 -3.88
N GLY A 297 12.70 -25.45 -3.71
CA GLY A 297 12.26 -26.00 -2.42
C GLY A 297 10.77 -25.86 -2.18
N SER A 298 10.19 -26.88 -1.55
CA SER A 298 8.77 -26.93 -1.17
C SER A 298 8.27 -25.76 -0.31
N PRO A 299 9.09 -25.05 0.48
CA PRO A 299 8.59 -23.85 1.15
C PRO A 299 8.21 -22.70 0.21
N LEU A 300 8.88 -22.61 -0.96
CA LEU A 300 8.70 -21.54 -1.94
C LEU A 300 7.88 -21.97 -3.18
N VAL A 301 7.71 -23.29 -3.38
CA VAL A 301 7.01 -23.87 -4.52
C VAL A 301 5.88 -24.78 -4.01
N LYS A 302 4.73 -24.20 -3.67
CA LYS A 302 3.62 -24.93 -3.02
C LYS A 302 2.25 -24.29 -3.19
N GLY A 303 1.23 -25.12 -3.01
CA GLY A 303 -0.17 -24.73 -3.11
C GLY A 303 -0.77 -24.94 -4.50
N ASN A 304 -1.93 -24.33 -4.74
CA ASN A 304 -2.68 -24.48 -5.99
C ASN A 304 -2.14 -23.58 -7.13
N PRO A 305 -2.40 -23.90 -8.41
CA PRO A 305 -2.04 -23.03 -9.52
C PRO A 305 -2.52 -21.58 -9.34
N ILE A 306 -1.70 -20.62 -9.76
CA ILE A 306 -1.98 -19.18 -9.69
C ILE A 306 -1.68 -18.54 -11.06
N TYR A 307 -2.37 -17.45 -11.37
CA TYR A 307 -2.14 -16.68 -12.61
C TYR A 307 -0.98 -15.69 -12.52
N ASN A 308 -0.59 -15.29 -11.30
CA ASN A 308 0.51 -14.37 -11.05
C ASN A 308 1.84 -14.98 -11.50
N LYS A 309 2.72 -14.16 -12.08
CA LYS A 309 4.08 -14.58 -12.44
C LYS A 309 5.04 -14.41 -11.25
N PRO A 310 6.03 -15.30 -11.05
CA PRO A 310 6.17 -16.58 -11.75
C PRO A 310 5.11 -17.58 -11.27
N SER A 311 4.31 -18.14 -12.20
CA SER A 311 3.17 -19.00 -11.83
C SER A 311 3.60 -20.36 -11.30
N CYS A 312 4.86 -20.75 -11.56
CA CYS A 312 5.42 -22.01 -11.13
C CYS A 312 5.57 -22.11 -9.60
N THR A 313 5.63 -20.98 -8.87
CA THR A 313 5.67 -20.98 -7.39
C THR A 313 4.34 -21.40 -6.77
N ARG A 314 3.26 -21.40 -7.56
CA ARG A 314 1.88 -21.67 -7.13
C ARG A 314 1.42 -20.66 -6.08
N ASN A 315 0.18 -20.77 -5.62
CA ASN A 315 -0.50 -19.72 -4.86
C ASN A 315 0.21 -19.40 -3.54
N GLU A 316 0.43 -20.40 -2.70
CA GLU A 316 1.06 -20.20 -1.39
C GLU A 316 2.53 -19.80 -1.55
N GLY A 317 3.26 -20.48 -2.44
CA GLY A 317 4.66 -20.15 -2.73
C GLY A 317 4.85 -18.74 -3.32
N TRP A 318 3.90 -18.23 -4.11
CA TRP A 318 3.96 -16.86 -4.63
C TRP A 318 3.91 -15.82 -3.50
N PHE A 319 3.05 -16.03 -2.49
CA PHE A 319 3.02 -15.16 -1.31
C PHE A 319 4.26 -15.35 -0.43
N ASP A 320 4.82 -16.57 -0.37
CA ASP A 320 6.03 -16.87 0.39
C ASP A 320 7.32 -16.36 -0.23
N THR A 321 7.31 -16.02 -1.51
CA THR A 321 8.44 -15.44 -2.24
C THR A 321 8.38 -13.91 -2.31
N LEU A 322 7.34 -13.26 -1.78
CA LEU A 322 7.24 -11.80 -1.79
C LEU A 322 8.42 -11.13 -1.06
N PRO A 323 9.00 -10.04 -1.62
CA PRO A 323 8.56 -9.31 -2.82
C PRO A 323 9.24 -9.72 -4.14
N LEU A 324 9.97 -10.84 -4.18
CA LEU A 324 10.80 -11.24 -5.32
C LEU A 324 10.03 -11.35 -6.65
N PRO A 325 8.80 -11.89 -6.71
CA PRO A 325 8.03 -11.93 -7.96
C PRO A 325 7.94 -10.58 -8.69
N TRP A 326 7.86 -9.46 -7.97
CA TRP A 326 7.76 -8.13 -8.59
C TRP A 326 9.07 -7.75 -9.30
N TYR A 327 10.20 -8.08 -8.70
CA TYR A 327 11.52 -7.80 -9.27
C TYR A 327 11.85 -8.74 -10.43
N LEU A 328 11.50 -10.03 -10.30
CA LEU A 328 11.69 -11.02 -11.37
C LEU A 328 10.86 -10.70 -12.61
N VAL A 329 9.61 -10.28 -12.43
CA VAL A 329 8.76 -9.86 -13.54
C VAL A 329 9.25 -8.55 -14.16
N ARG A 330 9.69 -7.59 -13.34
CA ARG A 330 10.23 -6.32 -13.82
C ARG A 330 11.51 -6.50 -14.65
N SER A 331 12.36 -7.46 -14.25
CA SER A 331 13.59 -7.80 -14.97
C SER A 331 13.35 -8.70 -16.18
N GLU A 332 12.09 -9.05 -16.48
CA GLU A 332 11.73 -9.99 -17.54
C GLU A 332 12.41 -11.37 -17.41
N ALA A 333 12.83 -11.73 -16.19
CA ALA A 333 13.57 -12.95 -15.93
C ALA A 333 12.74 -14.21 -16.28
N THR A 334 13.38 -15.15 -16.96
CA THR A 334 12.85 -16.49 -17.22
C THR A 334 13.01 -17.35 -15.98
N VAL A 335 11.90 -17.56 -15.27
CA VAL A 335 11.89 -18.27 -13.99
C VAL A 335 11.43 -19.72 -14.15
N ALA A 336 12.22 -20.67 -13.65
CA ALA A 336 11.82 -22.05 -13.43
C ALA A 336 11.65 -22.34 -11.94
N CYS A 337 10.90 -23.39 -11.60
CA CYS A 337 10.71 -23.83 -10.23
C CYS A 337 11.01 -25.33 -10.09
N ALA A 338 11.65 -25.72 -8.99
CA ALA A 338 11.83 -27.11 -8.57
C ALA A 338 11.39 -27.26 -7.12
N GLU A 339 10.43 -28.13 -6.85
CA GLU A 339 9.89 -28.33 -5.50
C GLU A 339 10.75 -29.30 -4.68
N SER A 340 11.31 -30.31 -5.35
CA SER A 340 12.09 -31.39 -4.76
C SER A 340 13.45 -31.58 -5.43
N GLU A 341 14.35 -32.33 -4.80
CA GLU A 341 15.63 -32.69 -5.40
C GLU A 341 15.46 -33.47 -6.71
N SER A 342 14.42 -34.30 -6.84
CA SER A 342 14.11 -34.97 -8.11
C SER A 342 13.74 -34.00 -9.22
N ASP A 343 13.00 -32.94 -8.90
CA ASP A 343 12.67 -31.89 -9.89
C ASP A 343 13.91 -31.09 -10.25
N LEU A 344 14.75 -30.78 -9.26
CA LEU A 344 16.03 -30.11 -9.45
C LEU A 344 16.97 -30.93 -10.36
N ASN A 345 16.99 -32.26 -10.22
CA ASN A 345 17.76 -33.16 -11.08
C ASN A 345 17.21 -33.25 -12.50
N ALA A 346 15.94 -32.92 -12.72
CA ALA A 346 15.32 -32.91 -14.05
C ALA A 346 15.54 -31.59 -14.82
N ILE A 347 16.04 -30.54 -14.16
CA ILE A 347 16.37 -29.27 -14.81
C ILE A 347 17.64 -29.45 -15.65
N ASN A 348 17.53 -29.15 -16.94
CA ASN A 348 18.67 -29.14 -17.86
C ASN A 348 19.46 -27.84 -17.72
N GLY A 349 20.78 -27.96 -17.67
CA GLY A 349 21.69 -26.83 -17.51
C GLY A 349 21.88 -26.40 -16.06
N THR A 350 22.71 -25.39 -15.86
CA THR A 350 23.00 -24.77 -14.55
C THR A 350 22.42 -23.36 -14.54
N PRO A 351 21.27 -23.14 -13.88
CA PRO A 351 20.69 -21.81 -13.79
C PRO A 351 21.69 -20.81 -13.19
N PRO A 352 21.83 -19.60 -13.76
CA PRO A 352 22.70 -18.56 -13.23
C PRO A 352 22.39 -18.17 -11.78
N VAL A 353 21.11 -18.19 -11.42
CA VAL A 353 20.63 -17.80 -10.09
C VAL A 353 19.75 -18.90 -9.51
N ILE A 354 20.02 -19.32 -8.28
CA ILE A 354 19.14 -20.17 -7.48
C ILE A 354 18.66 -19.40 -6.25
N ILE A 355 17.36 -19.41 -6.02
CA ILE A 355 16.69 -18.80 -4.87
C ILE A 355 16.03 -19.91 -4.05
N THR A 356 16.40 -20.04 -2.77
CA THR A 356 15.81 -21.04 -1.87
C THR A 356 15.68 -20.52 -0.45
N GLN A 357 14.94 -21.23 0.40
CA GLN A 357 14.91 -20.92 1.83
C GLN A 357 16.20 -21.40 2.50
N ALA A 358 16.75 -20.60 3.42
CA ALA A 358 17.87 -21.02 4.24
C ALA A 358 17.45 -22.11 5.23
N GLU A 359 18.36 -23.03 5.51
CA GLU A 359 18.27 -23.89 6.68
C GLU A 359 18.80 -23.15 7.90
N HIS A 360 18.37 -23.56 9.10
CA HIS A 360 18.82 -22.95 10.35
C HIS A 360 19.56 -23.97 11.19
N VAL A 361 20.84 -23.72 11.46
CA VAL A 361 21.65 -24.55 12.34
C VAL A 361 21.91 -23.86 13.67
N THR A 362 21.81 -24.62 14.74
CA THR A 362 22.06 -24.13 16.10
C THR A 362 23.54 -24.28 16.42
N LYS A 363 24.21 -23.16 16.73
CA LYS A 363 25.61 -23.10 17.17
C LYS A 363 25.68 -22.64 18.61
N ASN A 364 26.62 -23.22 19.37
CA ASN A 364 26.98 -22.71 20.69
C ASN A 364 28.21 -21.83 20.54
N GLU A 365 28.02 -20.52 20.59
CA GLU A 365 29.09 -19.53 20.57
C GLU A 365 29.14 -18.81 21.92
N SER A 366 30.29 -18.86 22.59
CA SER A 366 30.52 -18.13 23.85
C SER A 366 29.49 -18.42 24.97
N GLY A 367 28.93 -19.63 25.01
CA GLY A 367 27.92 -20.03 26.01
C GLY A 367 26.49 -19.57 25.70
N GLN A 368 26.25 -18.96 24.54
CA GLN A 368 24.91 -18.70 24.01
C GLN A 368 24.62 -19.59 22.81
N THR A 369 23.39 -20.10 22.78
CA THR A 369 22.85 -20.86 21.67
C THR A 369 22.30 -19.88 20.64
N VAL A 370 22.95 -19.81 19.48
CA VAL A 370 22.61 -18.91 18.37
C VAL A 370 22.17 -19.74 17.18
N THR A 371 21.02 -19.41 16.61
CA THR A 371 20.53 -20.01 15.37
C THR A 371 21.04 -19.19 14.19
N VAL A 372 21.78 -19.82 13.29
CA VAL A 372 22.43 -19.16 12.14
C VAL A 372 21.87 -19.74 10.85
N PRO A 373 21.45 -18.90 9.88
CA PRO A 373 20.99 -19.39 8.60
C PRO A 373 22.16 -19.90 7.76
N THR A 374 21.93 -20.99 7.02
CA THR A 374 22.90 -21.66 6.16
C THR A 374 22.28 -22.13 4.86
N VAL A 375 23.11 -22.33 3.84
CA VAL A 375 22.68 -22.97 2.59
C VAL A 375 22.28 -24.43 2.86
N PRO A 376 21.19 -24.93 2.25
CA PRO A 376 20.86 -26.36 2.27
C PRO A 376 22.02 -27.23 1.80
N ASP A 377 22.30 -28.33 2.50
CA ASP A 377 23.49 -29.16 2.25
C ASP A 377 23.53 -29.76 0.84
N GLU A 378 22.36 -30.12 0.29
CA GLU A 378 22.19 -30.60 -1.08
C GLU A 378 22.63 -29.58 -2.15
N LEU A 379 22.49 -28.27 -1.88
CA LEU A 379 22.89 -27.22 -2.80
C LEU A 379 24.37 -26.84 -2.66
N LYS A 380 24.94 -26.95 -1.46
CA LYS A 380 26.35 -26.61 -1.19
C LYS A 380 27.30 -27.37 -2.11
N THR A 381 27.07 -28.67 -2.25
CA THR A 381 27.93 -29.55 -3.06
C THR A 381 27.66 -29.38 -4.55
N ARG A 382 26.38 -29.22 -4.92
CA ARG A 382 25.97 -29.15 -6.33
C ARG A 382 26.37 -27.86 -7.02
N PHE A 383 26.32 -26.74 -6.30
CA PHE A 383 26.62 -25.41 -6.83
C PHE A 383 27.91 -24.84 -6.21
N GLU A 384 28.90 -25.71 -5.99
CA GLU A 384 30.22 -25.30 -5.55
C GLU A 384 30.81 -24.27 -6.53
N GLY A 385 31.24 -23.11 -6.01
CA GLY A 385 31.76 -22.01 -6.81
C GLY A 385 30.77 -20.85 -7.04
N TYR A 386 29.48 -21.05 -6.77
CA TYR A 386 28.51 -19.94 -6.77
C TYR A 386 28.80 -18.97 -5.61
N ASP A 387 28.56 -17.68 -5.84
CA ASP A 387 28.52 -16.69 -4.77
C ASP A 387 27.24 -16.86 -3.95
N THR A 388 27.39 -16.96 -2.63
CA THR A 388 26.28 -17.23 -1.72
C THR A 388 25.93 -15.97 -0.95
N ARG A 389 24.66 -15.58 -0.99
CA ARG A 389 24.13 -14.45 -0.22
C ARG A 389 22.89 -14.87 0.53
N ILE A 390 22.93 -14.75 1.85
CA ILE A 390 21.76 -14.98 2.69
C ILE A 390 21.18 -13.62 3.05
N LYS A 391 19.90 -13.41 2.73
CA LYS A 391 19.20 -12.15 2.93
C LYS A 391 17.81 -12.39 3.48
N ARG A 392 17.35 -11.49 4.34
CA ARG A 392 15.99 -11.50 4.85
C ARG A 392 15.08 -10.65 3.97
N ILE A 393 14.18 -11.31 3.24
CA ILE A 393 13.28 -10.67 2.28
C ILE A 393 11.95 -10.19 2.89
N ARG A 394 11.70 -10.51 4.17
CA ARG A 394 10.52 -10.12 4.95
C ARG A 394 10.92 -9.76 6.38
N THR A 395 10.30 -8.73 6.96
CA THR A 395 10.61 -8.19 8.30
C THR A 395 10.85 -9.25 9.37
N SER A 396 10.06 -10.33 9.38
CA SER A 396 9.97 -11.21 10.56
C SER A 396 10.14 -12.71 10.36
N ASP A 397 10.48 -13.27 9.17
CA ASP A 397 10.31 -14.75 9.07
C ASP A 397 11.07 -15.53 8.01
N THR A 398 11.89 -14.93 7.12
CA THR A 398 12.46 -15.76 6.04
C THR A 398 13.83 -15.28 5.57
N ASP A 399 14.83 -16.05 5.98
CA ASP A 399 16.15 -15.99 5.41
C ASP A 399 16.13 -16.77 4.08
N ILE A 400 16.45 -16.08 3.00
CA ILE A 400 16.53 -16.62 1.65
C ILE A 400 17.97 -16.66 1.22
N VAL A 401 18.36 -17.77 0.62
CA VAL A 401 19.65 -17.98 0.00
C VAL A 401 19.53 -17.63 -1.48
N PHE A 402 20.42 -16.75 -1.93
CA PHE A 402 20.70 -16.50 -3.33
C PHE A 402 22.05 -17.12 -3.64
N LEU A 403 22.07 -18.10 -4.55
CA LEU A 403 23.28 -18.62 -5.17
C LEU A 403 23.39 -17.99 -6.55
N ILE A 404 24.48 -17.27 -6.82
CA ILE A 404 24.70 -16.59 -8.11
C ILE A 404 26.01 -17.11 -8.73
N ASP A 405 25.96 -17.53 -9.99
CA ASP A 405 27.15 -17.98 -10.71
C ASP A 405 28.15 -16.81 -10.85
N ARG A 406 29.38 -17.01 -10.37
CA ARG A 406 30.45 -16.01 -10.43
C ARG A 406 30.88 -15.67 -11.86
N ASN A 407 30.80 -16.65 -12.76
CA ASN A 407 31.20 -16.45 -14.16
C ASN A 407 30.24 -15.48 -14.86
N GLU A 408 28.96 -15.58 -14.51
CA GLU A 408 27.93 -14.68 -15.00
C GLU A 408 28.17 -13.25 -14.54
N LEU A 409 28.57 -13.04 -13.28
CA LEU A 409 28.87 -11.70 -12.75
C LEU A 409 30.10 -11.03 -13.39
N GLN A 410 31.14 -11.82 -13.71
CA GLN A 410 32.36 -11.30 -14.32
C GLN A 410 32.16 -10.89 -15.79
N GLY A 411 31.31 -11.62 -16.52
CA GLY A 411 30.94 -11.26 -17.89
C GLY A 411 30.28 -9.88 -17.97
N THR A 412 29.46 -9.52 -16.98
CA THR A 412 28.74 -8.24 -16.93
C THR A 412 29.63 -7.05 -16.56
N GLN A 413 30.58 -7.24 -15.63
CA GLN A 413 31.58 -6.21 -15.31
C GLN A 413 32.52 -5.92 -16.48
N ASN A 414 32.91 -6.94 -17.25
CA ASN A 414 33.75 -6.74 -18.43
C ASN A 414 32.98 -6.07 -19.58
N ALA A 415 31.71 -6.44 -19.82
CA ALA A 415 30.88 -5.82 -20.84
C ALA A 415 30.56 -4.34 -20.55
N SER A 416 30.31 -4.00 -19.28
CA SER A 416 30.09 -2.60 -18.86
C SER A 416 31.35 -1.74 -19.01
N GLN A 417 32.53 -2.25 -18.64
CA GLN A 417 33.80 -1.56 -18.88
C GLN A 417 34.09 -1.36 -20.38
N MET A 418 33.79 -2.34 -21.23
CA MET A 418 33.97 -2.18 -22.68
C MET A 418 33.01 -1.15 -23.30
N ASN A 419 31.78 -1.02 -22.77
CA ASN A 419 30.84 0.02 -23.22
C ASN A 419 31.21 1.44 -22.75
N GLU A 420 31.81 1.59 -21.56
CA GLU A 420 32.40 2.87 -21.13
C GLU A 420 33.59 3.28 -22.01
N LEU A 421 34.42 2.32 -22.43
CA LEU A 421 35.55 2.56 -23.35
C LEU A 421 35.12 2.81 -24.81
N ALA A 422 33.92 2.37 -25.21
CA ALA A 422 33.38 2.57 -26.55
C ALA A 422 32.54 3.86 -26.71
N SER A 423 32.27 4.57 -25.61
CA SER A 423 31.55 5.85 -25.63
C SER A 423 32.51 6.97 -26.06
N PRO A 424 32.18 7.76 -27.10
CA PRO A 424 33.04 8.87 -27.51
C PRO A 424 33.08 9.90 -26.38
N PRO A 425 34.24 10.56 -26.13
CA PRO A 425 34.36 11.49 -25.03
C PRO A 425 33.35 12.63 -25.18
N ASP A 426 32.50 12.79 -24.16
CA ASP A 426 31.55 13.89 -24.06
C ASP A 426 32.29 15.21 -24.27
N ARG A 427 31.86 15.96 -25.28
CA ARG A 427 32.27 17.36 -25.43
C ARG A 427 31.72 18.11 -24.22
N HIS A 428 32.60 18.45 -23.29
CA HIS A 428 32.34 19.46 -22.27
C HIS A 428 31.76 20.71 -22.93
N VAL A 429 30.45 20.92 -22.73
CA VAL A 429 29.80 22.21 -22.99
C VAL A 429 30.23 23.13 -21.85
N ALA A 430 31.10 24.10 -22.18
CA ALA A 430 31.45 25.17 -21.26
C ALA A 430 30.19 26.00 -20.91
N PRO A 431 30.06 26.48 -19.66
CA PRO A 431 28.94 27.33 -19.27
C PRO A 431 29.06 28.68 -19.98
N GLY A 432 28.08 28.99 -20.84
CA GLY A 432 27.97 30.27 -21.52
C GLY A 432 27.48 31.37 -20.57
N ASP A 433 28.22 32.48 -20.56
CA ASP A 433 27.88 33.73 -19.90
C ASP A 433 26.49 34.25 -20.31
N GLY A 434 25.57 34.31 -19.34
CA GLY A 434 24.29 34.97 -19.46
C GLY A 434 24.42 36.46 -19.15
N HIS A 435 24.67 37.27 -20.17
CA HIS A 435 24.57 38.73 -20.11
C HIS A 435 23.13 39.18 -19.85
N HIS A 436 23.00 40.11 -18.90
CA HIS A 436 21.87 41.01 -18.70
C HIS A 436 21.40 41.66 -20.01
N THR A 437 20.09 41.65 -20.27
CA THR A 437 19.32 42.84 -20.67
C THR A 437 17.81 42.59 -20.57
N LEU A 438 17.17 43.46 -19.78
CA LEU A 438 15.75 43.89 -19.73
C LEU A 438 14.64 42.87 -19.49
#